data_AF-A0A7S0GJT8-F1
#
_entry.id   AF-A0A7S0GJT8-F1
#
_cell.length_a   1.000
_cell.length_b   1.000
_cell.length_c   1.000
_cell.angle_alpha   90.00
_cell.angle_beta   90.00
_cell.angle_gamma   90.00
#
_symmetry.space_group_name_H-M   'P 1'
#
loop_
_entity.id
_entity.type
_entity.pdbx_description
1 polymer ?
#
loop_
_entity_poly.entity_id
_entity_poly.type
_entity_poly.pdbx_seq_one_letter_code
_entity_poly.pdbx_strand_id
1 'polypeptide(L)'
;LQYINIILNFVYYQNFLKMTNPPMSETQFTLVYDALSFSLATMMASTIFFWLRVSSAGSKYKSALIITGLVTFIAAYHYMRIFNSWTEAYTWGADGVTPTDIPFNDAYRYMDWLLTVPLLLIEIILVMKLTPEESSSKSLTLGAAAALMIIAGYPGEIV
;
A
#
# COMPACT_ATOMS: atom_id res chain seq x y z
N LEU A 1 -10.61 -24.54 12.80
CA LEU A 1 -10.86 -24.18 14.22
C LEU A 1 -9.91 -23.09 14.71
N GLN A 2 -8.58 -23.25 14.62
CA GLN A 2 -7.61 -22.22 15.03
C GLN A 2 -7.71 -20.90 14.22
N TYR A 3 -7.85 -20.96 12.89
CA TYR A 3 -8.05 -19.79 12.04
C TYR A 3 -9.37 -19.03 12.31
N ILE A 4 -10.42 -19.74 12.71
CA ILE A 4 -11.71 -19.12 13.06
C ILE A 4 -11.57 -18.34 14.37
N ASN A 5 -10.83 -18.87 15.35
CA ASN A 5 -10.57 -18.19 16.61
C ASN A 5 -9.68 -16.94 16.46
N ILE A 6 -8.75 -16.94 15.49
CA ILE A 6 -7.92 -15.76 15.19
C ILE A 6 -8.79 -14.65 14.59
N ILE A 7 -9.66 -14.97 13.64
CA ILE A 7 -10.59 -14.00 13.03
C ILE A 7 -11.56 -13.45 14.09
N LEU A 8 -12.10 -14.30 14.96
CA LEU A 8 -13.01 -13.87 16.03
C LEU A 8 -12.31 -12.98 17.08
N ASN A 9 -11.07 -13.30 17.46
CA ASN A 9 -10.29 -12.46 18.37
C ASN A 9 -9.90 -11.12 17.74
N PHE A 10 -9.57 -11.10 16.44
CA PHE A 10 -9.31 -9.86 15.71
C PHE A 10 -10.55 -8.97 15.67
N VAL A 11 -11.72 -9.53 15.34
CA VAL A 11 -13.00 -8.79 15.37
C VAL A 11 -13.32 -8.29 16.78
N TYR A 12 -13.06 -9.10 17.82
CA TYR A 12 -13.26 -8.69 19.21
C TYR A 12 -12.32 -7.55 19.63
N TYR A 13 -11.05 -7.60 19.23
CA TYR A 13 -10.07 -6.55 19.47
C TYR A 13 -10.41 -5.25 18.75
N GLN A 14 -10.85 -5.33 17.49
CA GLN A 14 -11.36 -4.19 16.73
C GLN A 14 -12.59 -3.56 17.42
N ASN A 15 -13.51 -4.39 17.92
CA ASN A 15 -14.68 -3.92 18.67
C ASN A 15 -14.30 -3.30 20.03
N PHE A 16 -13.28 -3.81 20.71
CA PHE A 16 -12.75 -3.22 21.94
C PHE A 16 -12.13 -1.84 21.69
N LEU A 17 -11.32 -1.71 20.63
CA LEU A 17 -10.75 -0.41 20.23
C LEU A 17 -11.84 0.60 19.83
N LYS A 18 -12.93 0.15 19.19
CA LYS A 18 -14.11 0.99 18.92
C LYS A 18 -14.80 1.50 20.19
N MET A 19 -14.82 0.71 21.27
CA MET A 19 -15.43 1.10 22.55
C MET A 19 -14.56 2.03 23.40
N THR A 20 -13.23 1.99 23.22
CA THR A 20 -12.28 2.75 24.06
C THR A 20 -11.71 4.00 23.37
N ASN A 21 -11.84 4.13 22.06
CA ASN A 21 -11.33 5.30 21.35
C ASN A 21 -12.28 6.50 21.54
N PRO A 22 -11.80 7.63 22.08
CA PRO A 22 -12.61 8.84 22.14
C PRO A 22 -13.00 9.30 20.72
N PRO A 23 -14.12 10.04 20.57
CA PRO A 23 -14.48 10.65 19.29
C PRO A 23 -13.28 11.43 18.72
N MET A 24 -13.00 11.21 17.44
CA MET A 24 -11.90 11.86 16.74
C MET A 24 -12.31 13.31 16.44
N SER A 25 -11.37 14.25 16.60
CA SER A 25 -11.64 15.63 16.21
C SER A 25 -11.72 15.77 14.68
N GLU A 26 -12.50 16.73 14.21
CA GLU A 26 -12.64 17.03 12.77
C GLU A 26 -11.29 17.29 12.09
N THR A 27 -10.38 17.99 12.79
CA THR A 27 -9.03 18.27 12.31
C THR A 27 -8.20 16.99 12.12
N GLN A 28 -8.28 16.04 13.07
CA GLN A 28 -7.56 14.77 12.95
C GLN A 28 -8.08 13.96 11.77
N PHE A 29 -9.40 13.88 11.60
CA PHE A 29 -9.99 13.17 10.47
C PHE A 29 -9.60 13.81 9.14
N THR A 30 -9.74 15.13 9.04
CA THR A 30 -9.45 15.90 7.81
C THR A 30 -7.97 15.80 7.44
N LEU A 31 -7.06 15.81 8.42
CA LEU A 31 -5.64 15.65 8.16
C LEU A 31 -5.31 14.31 7.47
N VAL A 32 -5.88 13.19 7.96
CA VAL A 32 -5.67 11.87 7.35
C VAL A 32 -6.35 11.82 5.97
N TYR A 33 -7.56 12.34 5.86
CA TYR A 33 -8.28 12.44 4.59
C TYR A 33 -7.45 13.18 3.53
N ASP A 34 -6.93 14.37 3.84
CA ASP A 34 -6.15 15.18 2.91
C ASP A 34 -4.82 14.50 2.56
N ALA A 35 -4.16 13.85 3.53
CA ALA A 35 -2.92 13.12 3.28
C ALA A 35 -3.12 11.91 2.34
N LEU A 36 -4.22 11.17 2.51
CA LEU A 36 -4.57 10.05 1.64
C LEU A 36 -4.96 10.53 0.24
N SER A 37 -5.74 11.62 0.15
CA SER A 37 -6.11 12.27 -1.11
C SER A 37 -4.88 12.77 -1.88
N PHE A 38 -3.97 13.45 -1.19
CA PHE A 38 -2.69 13.91 -1.75
C PHE A 38 -1.85 12.74 -2.24
N SER A 39 -1.76 11.67 -1.45
CA SER A 39 -1.01 10.46 -1.82
C SER A 39 -1.58 9.79 -3.08
N LEU A 40 -2.92 9.68 -3.19
CA LEU A 40 -3.57 9.17 -4.40
C LEU A 40 -3.25 10.05 -5.62
N ALA A 41 -3.45 11.35 -5.50
CA ALA A 41 -3.23 12.29 -6.60
C ALA A 41 -1.77 12.28 -7.09
N THR A 42 -0.81 12.25 -6.16
CA THR A 42 0.63 12.19 -6.50
C THR A 42 0.99 10.88 -7.19
N MET A 43 0.52 9.73 -6.71
CA MET A 43 0.80 8.43 -7.34
C MET A 43 0.22 8.34 -8.76
N MET A 44 -1.00 8.84 -8.96
CA MET A 44 -1.61 8.92 -10.30
C MET A 44 -0.82 9.84 -11.24
N ALA A 45 -0.44 11.02 -10.77
CA ALA A 45 0.33 11.97 -11.57
C ALA A 45 1.72 11.40 -11.92
N SER A 46 2.40 10.76 -10.96
CA SER A 46 3.68 10.09 -11.18
C SER A 46 3.58 8.97 -12.20
N THR A 47 2.52 8.15 -12.16
CA THR A 47 2.27 7.10 -13.15
C THR A 47 2.29 7.67 -14.57
N ILE A 48 1.47 8.70 -14.80
CA ILE A 48 1.33 9.35 -16.10
C ILE A 48 2.67 9.95 -16.52
N PHE A 49 3.34 10.66 -15.61
CA PHE A 49 4.63 11.26 -15.87
C PHE A 49 5.66 10.22 -16.32
N PHE A 50 5.86 9.14 -15.57
CA PHE A 50 6.89 8.15 -15.89
C PHE A 50 6.64 7.47 -17.23
N TRP A 51 5.40 7.07 -17.53
CA TRP A 51 5.07 6.46 -18.82
C TRP A 51 5.24 7.42 -20.00
N LEU A 52 4.87 8.70 -19.86
CA LEU A 52 5.12 9.72 -20.89
C LEU A 52 6.62 9.97 -21.12
N ARG A 53 7.45 9.80 -20.07
CA ARG A 53 8.91 10.00 -20.14
C ARG A 53 9.68 8.81 -20.73
N VAL A 54 9.06 7.65 -20.94
CA VAL A 54 9.72 6.43 -21.46
C VAL A 54 10.41 6.67 -22.81
N SER A 55 9.81 7.45 -23.71
CA SER A 55 10.39 7.75 -25.03
C SER A 55 11.70 8.56 -24.93
N SER A 56 11.84 9.38 -23.89
CA SER A 56 13.00 10.22 -23.62
C SER A 56 14.10 9.51 -22.80
N ALA A 57 13.81 8.32 -22.27
CA ALA A 57 14.79 7.55 -21.52
C ALA A 57 15.73 6.78 -22.46
N GLY A 58 17.00 6.66 -22.07
CA GLY A 58 17.96 5.79 -22.75
C GLY A 58 17.45 4.35 -22.81
N SER A 59 17.70 3.64 -23.92
CA SER A 59 17.13 2.31 -24.20
C SER A 59 17.25 1.32 -23.04
N LYS A 60 18.41 1.29 -22.38
CA LYS A 60 18.70 0.45 -21.21
C LYS A 60 17.89 0.74 -19.95
N TYR A 61 17.30 1.94 -19.82
CA TYR A 61 16.54 2.35 -18.63
C TYR A 61 15.03 2.31 -18.83
N LYS A 62 14.55 2.03 -20.05
CA LYS A 62 13.13 2.04 -20.37
C LYS A 62 12.34 1.03 -19.55
N SER A 63 12.84 -0.19 -19.39
CA SER A 63 12.19 -1.22 -18.59
C SER A 63 12.04 -0.80 -17.12
N ALA A 64 13.10 -0.25 -16.52
CA ALA A 64 13.05 0.27 -15.16
C ALA A 64 12.00 1.38 -15.02
N LEU A 65 11.99 2.35 -15.95
CA LEU A 65 11.04 3.46 -15.90
C LEU A 65 9.58 3.02 -16.12
N ILE A 66 9.34 1.99 -16.93
CA ILE A 66 8.02 1.37 -17.09
C ILE A 66 7.58 0.73 -15.77
N ILE A 67 8.48 0.02 -15.08
CA ILE A 67 8.20 -0.59 -13.77
C ILE A 67 7.90 0.49 -12.73
N THR A 68 8.62 1.62 -12.71
CA THR A 68 8.32 2.74 -11.81
C THR A 68 6.90 3.28 -12.05
N GLY A 69 6.50 3.43 -13.32
CA GLY A 69 5.12 3.78 -13.67
C GLY A 69 4.10 2.73 -13.21
N LEU A 70 4.41 1.44 -13.33
CA LEU A 70 3.55 0.36 -12.85
C LEU A 70 3.42 0.36 -11.32
N VAL A 71 4.52 0.56 -10.59
CA VAL A 71 4.53 0.65 -9.12
C VAL A 71 3.65 1.80 -8.65
N THR A 72 3.82 2.99 -9.23
CA THR A 72 3.00 4.16 -8.89
C THR A 72 1.52 3.96 -9.26
N PHE A 73 1.22 3.21 -10.33
CA PHE A 73 -0.16 2.88 -10.69
C PHE A 73 -0.81 1.92 -9.68
N ILE A 74 -0.10 0.86 -9.29
CA ILE A 74 -0.56 -0.09 -8.28
C ILE A 74 -0.76 0.62 -6.94
N ALA A 75 0.18 1.49 -6.56
CA ALA A 75 0.07 2.31 -5.35
C ALA A 75 -1.15 3.24 -5.41
N ALA A 76 -1.40 3.90 -6.54
CA ALA A 76 -2.59 4.74 -6.73
C ALA A 76 -3.89 3.94 -6.51
N TYR A 77 -4.01 2.75 -7.12
CA TYR A 77 -5.18 1.89 -6.90
C TYR A 77 -5.37 1.55 -5.41
N HIS A 78 -4.30 1.18 -4.70
CA HIS A 78 -4.39 0.84 -3.28
C HIS A 78 -4.68 2.06 -2.41
N TYR A 79 -4.12 3.24 -2.71
CA TYR A 79 -4.47 4.48 -1.99
C TYR A 79 -5.93 4.88 -2.19
N MET A 80 -6.51 4.64 -3.37
CA MET A 80 -7.96 4.80 -3.58
C MET A 80 -8.76 3.86 -2.67
N ARG A 81 -8.35 2.59 -2.55
CA ARG A 81 -9.02 1.63 -1.66
C ARG A 81 -8.88 1.98 -0.18
N ILE A 82 -7.70 2.43 0.23
CA ILE A 82 -7.43 2.91 1.59
C ILE A 82 -8.26 4.16 1.89
N PHE A 83 -8.30 5.12 0.98
CA PHE A 83 -9.09 6.34 1.11
C PHE A 83 -10.58 6.04 1.27
N ASN A 84 -11.15 5.17 0.42
CA ASN A 84 -12.54 4.77 0.54
C ASN A 84 -12.80 4.07 1.89
N SER A 85 -11.92 3.14 2.28
CA SER A 85 -12.03 2.47 3.58
C SER A 85 -11.95 3.43 4.76
N TRP A 86 -11.14 4.49 4.67
CA TRP A 86 -11.09 5.56 5.67
C TRP A 86 -12.42 6.31 5.73
N THR A 87 -12.96 6.72 4.60
CA THR A 87 -14.24 7.45 4.55
C THR A 87 -15.45 6.61 4.99
N GLU A 88 -15.40 5.29 4.81
CA GLU A 88 -16.46 4.37 5.24
C GLU A 88 -16.36 4.01 6.72
N ALA A 89 -15.15 4.03 7.30
CA ALA A 89 -14.90 3.65 8.68
C ALA A 89 -15.33 4.71 9.70
N TYR A 90 -15.64 5.93 9.28
CA TYR A 90 -16.04 7.02 10.16
C TYR A 90 -17.24 7.79 9.61
N THR A 91 -18.06 8.32 10.51
CA THR A 91 -19.19 9.21 10.19
C THR A 91 -19.10 10.50 10.98
N TRP A 92 -19.69 11.56 10.43
CA TRP A 92 -19.79 12.87 11.08
C TRP A 92 -21.12 12.97 11.83
N GLY A 93 -21.08 13.39 13.09
CA GLY A 93 -22.26 13.58 13.93
C GLY A 93 -22.18 14.83 14.79
N ALA A 94 -23.23 15.08 15.58
CA ALA A 94 -23.30 16.24 16.47
C ALA A 94 -22.16 16.26 17.52
N ASP A 95 -21.63 15.09 17.86
CA ASP A 95 -20.58 14.89 18.86
C ASP A 95 -19.16 14.76 18.24
N GLY A 96 -19.00 15.04 16.95
CA GLY A 96 -17.74 14.94 16.21
C GLY A 96 -17.66 13.73 15.26
N VAL A 97 -16.44 13.28 14.95
CA VAL A 97 -16.20 12.14 14.04
C VAL A 97 -16.11 10.85 14.84
N THR A 98 -17.00 9.91 14.56
CA THR A 98 -17.10 8.63 15.27
C THR A 98 -16.92 7.43 14.34
N PRO A 99 -16.38 6.30 14.83
CA PRO A 99 -16.27 5.08 14.03
C PRO A 99 -17.64 4.53 13.62
N THR A 100 -17.72 3.93 12.43
CA THR A 100 -18.90 3.17 11.98
C THR A 100 -18.75 1.68 12.32
N ASP A 101 -19.76 0.88 11.93
CA ASP A 101 -19.68 -0.58 12.00
C ASP A 101 -18.70 -1.18 10.98
N ILE A 102 -18.33 -0.44 9.94
CA ILE A 102 -17.38 -0.85 8.91
C ILE A 102 -15.96 -0.57 9.43
N PRO A 103 -15.10 -1.59 9.61
CA PRO A 103 -13.72 -1.34 10.05
C PRO A 103 -12.87 -0.76 8.91
N PHE A 104 -11.88 0.06 9.28
CA PHE A 104 -10.80 0.41 8.38
C PHE A 104 -9.98 -0.85 8.03
N ASN A 105 -9.61 -1.00 6.76
CA ASN A 105 -8.94 -2.21 6.27
C ASN A 105 -7.45 -1.94 6.00
N ASP A 106 -6.62 -2.29 6.99
CA ASP A 106 -5.15 -2.16 6.91
C ASP A 106 -4.50 -3.10 5.87
N ALA A 107 -5.20 -4.16 5.45
CA ALA A 107 -4.64 -5.16 4.54
C ALA A 107 -4.35 -4.62 3.14
N TYR A 108 -5.01 -3.53 2.71
CA TYR A 108 -4.74 -2.92 1.40
C TYR A 108 -3.27 -2.48 1.26
N ARG A 109 -2.64 -2.03 2.36
CA ARG A 109 -1.23 -1.63 2.34
C ARG A 109 -0.30 -2.82 2.15
N TYR A 110 -0.62 -3.96 2.77
CA TYR A 110 0.15 -5.20 2.59
C TYR A 110 0.01 -5.79 1.18
N MET A 111 -1.19 -5.72 0.59
CA MET A 111 -1.39 -6.12 -0.80
C MET A 111 -0.63 -5.22 -1.78
N ASP A 112 -0.59 -3.91 -1.53
CA ASP A 112 0.27 -2.98 -2.28
C ASP A 112 1.74 -3.38 -2.17
N TRP A 113 2.25 -3.60 -0.95
CA TRP A 113 3.65 -3.97 -0.74
C TRP A 113 4.05 -5.30 -1.36
N LEU A 114 3.17 -6.30 -1.32
CA LEU A 114 3.42 -7.61 -1.92
C LEU A 114 3.69 -7.50 -3.42
N LEU A 115 3.07 -6.53 -4.09
CA LEU A 115 3.26 -6.25 -5.51
C LEU A 115 4.41 -5.27 -5.75
N THR A 116 4.46 -4.17 -5.00
CA THR A 116 5.37 -3.04 -5.29
C THR A 116 6.77 -3.24 -4.76
N VAL A 117 6.98 -3.86 -3.60
CA VAL A 117 8.33 -4.04 -3.03
C VAL A 117 9.19 -4.94 -3.91
N PRO A 118 8.72 -6.10 -4.43
CA PRO A 118 9.49 -6.87 -5.39
C PRO A 118 9.81 -6.08 -6.67
N LEU A 119 8.85 -5.34 -7.21
CA LEU A 119 9.04 -4.53 -8.41
C LEU A 119 10.07 -3.40 -8.21
N LEU A 120 10.05 -2.72 -7.06
CA LEU A 120 11.01 -1.70 -6.67
C LEU A 120 12.44 -2.25 -6.60
N LEU A 121 12.62 -3.46 -6.07
CA LEU A 121 13.94 -4.10 -6.06
C LEU A 121 14.38 -4.48 -7.48
N ILE A 122 13.46 -5.02 -8.29
CA ILE A 122 13.75 -5.40 -9.66
C ILE A 122 14.14 -4.18 -10.51
N GLU A 123 13.44 -3.04 -10.42
CA GLU A 123 13.81 -1.84 -11.19
C GLU A 123 15.21 -1.32 -10.83
N ILE A 124 15.60 -1.40 -9.55
CA ILE A 124 16.93 -1.00 -9.09
C ILE A 124 17.99 -1.91 -9.72
N ILE A 125 17.75 -3.21 -9.78
CA ILE A 125 18.66 -4.16 -10.45
C ILE A 125 18.76 -3.83 -11.96
N LEU A 126 17.67 -3.46 -12.62
CA LEU A 126 17.68 -3.12 -14.05
C LEU A 126 18.44 -1.83 -14.39
N VAL A 127 18.66 -0.93 -13.43
CA VAL A 127 19.51 0.26 -13.64
C VAL A 127 20.98 0.03 -13.29
N MET A 128 21.31 -1.12 -12.69
CA MET A 128 22.69 -1.50 -12.38
C MET A 128 23.44 -2.02 -13.62
N LYS A 129 24.77 -1.87 -13.61
CA LYS A 129 25.65 -2.36 -14.67
C LYS A 129 26.04 -3.83 -14.43
N LEU A 130 25.06 -4.71 -14.46
CA LEU A 130 25.23 -6.15 -14.26
C LEU A 130 25.17 -6.89 -15.60
N THR A 131 25.75 -8.09 -15.64
CA THR A 131 25.53 -9.01 -16.75
C THR A 131 24.06 -9.47 -16.77
N PRO A 132 23.51 -9.90 -17.93
CA PRO A 132 22.13 -10.38 -18.00
C PRO A 132 21.82 -11.54 -17.04
N GLU A 133 22.79 -12.42 -16.81
CA GLU A 133 22.68 -13.56 -15.90
C GLU A 133 22.62 -13.09 -14.43
N GLU A 134 23.51 -12.19 -14.03
CA GLU A 134 23.49 -11.59 -12.68
C GLU A 134 22.21 -10.80 -12.41
N SER A 135 21.76 -10.00 -13.40
CA SER A 135 20.50 -9.26 -13.30
C SER A 135 19.33 -10.20 -13.05
N SER A 136 19.20 -11.26 -13.85
CA SER A 136 18.09 -12.22 -13.72
C SER A 136 18.13 -12.94 -12.38
N SER A 137 19.31 -13.43 -11.98
CA SER A 137 19.50 -14.13 -10.70
C SER A 137 19.19 -13.24 -9.49
N LYS A 138 19.70 -12.00 -9.49
CA LYS A 138 19.44 -11.05 -8.40
C LYS A 138 18.00 -10.57 -8.36
N SER A 139 17.38 -10.29 -9.51
CA SER A 139 15.97 -9.92 -9.59
C SER A 139 15.07 -11.02 -9.02
N LEU A 140 15.33 -12.29 -9.35
CA LEU A 140 14.57 -13.41 -8.80
C LEU A 140 14.80 -13.56 -7.29
N THR A 141 16.06 -13.53 -6.85
CA THR A 141 16.42 -13.73 -5.44
C THR A 141 15.84 -12.62 -4.55
N LEU A 142 16.05 -11.36 -4.92
CA LEU A 142 15.60 -10.21 -4.14
C LEU A 142 14.08 -10.03 -4.22
N GLY A 143 13.49 -10.25 -5.40
CA GLY A 143 12.04 -10.21 -5.58
C GLY A 143 11.32 -11.26 -4.73
N ALA A 144 11.83 -12.51 -4.73
CA ALA A 144 11.28 -13.58 -3.91
C ALA A 144 11.49 -13.33 -2.41
N ALA A 145 12.68 -12.88 -2.00
CA ALA A 145 12.95 -12.53 -0.62
C ALA A 145 12.03 -11.41 -0.10
N ALA A 146 11.78 -10.38 -0.91
CA ALA A 146 10.84 -9.32 -0.59
C ALA A 146 9.40 -9.84 -0.45
N ALA A 147 8.92 -10.67 -1.38
CA ALA A 147 7.60 -11.25 -1.28
C ALA A 147 7.44 -12.09 0.01
N LEU A 148 8.45 -12.92 0.33
CA LEU A 148 8.46 -13.72 1.57
C LEU A 148 8.48 -12.83 2.82
N MET A 149 9.24 -11.73 2.81
CA MET A 149 9.26 -10.76 3.91
C MET A 149 7.87 -10.18 4.17
N ILE A 150 7.15 -9.75 3.13
CA ILE A 150 5.80 -9.18 3.28
C ILE A 150 4.81 -10.25 3.76
N ILE A 151 4.86 -11.47 3.20
CA ILE A 151 3.99 -12.58 3.61
C ILE A 151 4.23 -12.97 5.08
N ALA A 152 5.49 -13.04 5.50
CA ALA A 152 5.84 -13.37 6.88
C ALA A 152 5.53 -12.24 7.87
N GLY A 153 5.58 -10.98 7.42
CA GLY A 153 5.26 -9.80 8.22
C GLY A 153 3.76 -9.63 8.48
N TYR A 154 2.91 -9.96 7.50
CA TYR A 154 1.47 -9.73 7.59
C TYR A 154 0.79 -10.35 8.82
N PRO A 155 1.10 -11.59 9.24
CA PRO A 155 0.57 -12.15 10.48
C PRO A 155 0.90 -11.32 11.73
N GLY A 156 2.06 -10.65 11.76
CA GLY A 156 2.45 -9.79 12.89
C GLY A 156 1.65 -8.48 12.98
N GLU A 157 1.04 -8.04 11.90
CA GLU A 157 0.16 -6.84 11.87
C GLU A 157 -1.21 -7.12 12.49
N ILE A 158 -1.68 -8.37 12.41
CA ILE A 158 -3.05 -8.76 12.77
C ILE A 158 -3.17 -9.11 14.27
N VAL A 159 -2.05 -9.14 15.00
CA VAL A 159 -1.97 -9.60 16.41
C VAL A 159 -2.05 -8.45 17.39
#